data_AF-A0A7S0ENH6-F1
#
_entry.id   AF-A0A7S0ENH6-F1
#
_cell.length_a   1.000
_cell.length_b   1.000
_cell.length_c   1.000
_cell.angle_alpha   90.00
_cell.angle_beta   90.00
_cell.angle_gamma   90.00
#
_symmetry.space_group_name_H-M   'P 1'
#
loop_
_entity.id
_entity.type
_entity.pdbx_description
1 polymer ?
#
loop_
_entity_poly.entity_id
_entity_poly.type
_entity_poly.pdbx_seq_one_letter_code
_entity_poly.pdbx_strand_id
1 'polypeptide(L)'
;VGFVDLLTKYSWGQQDPGIPLPIDAIPGQPPEPTNAVTKEHLETLYRDGVVHIPGVLDEKWVQYLRAITDWQIENPHIWAVPGVASGLYDYIQRSAWTTNSGFADFMYYSPVASVLGEMAKCGWFPEGDARGFHEIRISTDLLMVNPNKGFKWHQDNQNGPLTSGHGGKLDALRFWVTLDETPSDYGAPVYLRRSHLNEYVGKDEVFVNLQEGDLPQFAEDVVEFRPKPGDMLIWHPRSIHKVDGAPNGDWGGRKRRVLGGTVAIDDAKYQGKKKALFSDMGNHNLKQGDPLKSPFFPIIYPQSDPYEREFRAQGKVGRSFGGFSRMVKSLFTAENLTQFSSWSKVVQNAKKVAEVNEPFLWEKQARTIVKEEYSKGLARQGAALQKFEELLGSGK
;
A
#
# COMPACT_ATOMS: atom_id res chain seq x y z
N VAL A 1 -26.52 3.36 -21.22
CA VAL A 1 -25.82 2.72 -20.08
C VAL A 1 -26.44 3.28 -18.82
N GLY A 2 -27.15 2.46 -18.03
CA GLY A 2 -27.99 2.96 -16.92
C GLY A 2 -27.16 3.50 -15.75
N PHE A 3 -27.72 4.44 -14.98
CA PHE A 3 -27.08 5.06 -13.80
C PHE A 3 -26.61 4.04 -12.75
N VAL A 4 -27.30 2.90 -12.64
CA VAL A 4 -26.91 1.77 -11.78
C VAL A 4 -25.66 1.05 -12.31
N ASP A 5 -25.51 0.90 -13.62
CA ASP A 5 -24.30 0.33 -14.24
C ASP A 5 -23.10 1.29 -14.06
N LEU A 6 -23.35 2.61 -14.08
CA LEU A 6 -22.35 3.63 -13.77
C LEU A 6 -21.90 3.55 -12.30
N LEU A 7 -22.83 3.50 -11.34
CA LEU A 7 -22.53 3.37 -9.91
C LEU A 7 -21.84 2.05 -9.55
N THR A 8 -22.21 0.96 -10.24
CA THR A 8 -21.59 -0.36 -10.05
C THR A 8 -20.18 -0.39 -10.65
N LYS A 9 -19.97 0.14 -11.86
CA LYS A 9 -18.63 0.26 -12.45
C LYS A 9 -17.73 1.24 -11.70
N TYR A 10 -18.26 2.31 -11.14
CA TYR A 10 -17.48 3.26 -10.35
C TYR A 10 -17.05 2.69 -8.99
N SER A 11 -17.87 1.79 -8.43
CA SER A 11 -17.59 1.13 -7.16
C SER A 11 -16.80 -0.19 -7.30
N TRP A 12 -16.79 -0.80 -8.49
CA TRP A 12 -16.26 -2.16 -8.72
C TRP A 12 -15.39 -2.34 -9.96
N GLY A 13 -15.37 -1.37 -10.88
CA GLY A 13 -14.69 -1.44 -12.17
C GLY A 13 -13.35 -0.70 -12.20
N GLN A 14 -12.71 -0.68 -13.37
CA GLN A 14 -11.55 0.17 -13.60
C GLN A 14 -11.98 1.64 -13.60
N GLN A 15 -11.38 2.40 -12.70
CA GLN A 15 -11.46 3.85 -12.60
C GLN A 15 -10.41 4.48 -13.52
N ASP A 16 -10.80 5.56 -14.19
CA ASP A 16 -9.90 6.37 -14.98
C ASP A 16 -10.08 7.83 -14.56
N PRO A 17 -9.06 8.46 -13.96
CA PRO A 17 -9.15 9.85 -13.55
C PRO A 17 -9.15 10.82 -14.75
N GLY A 18 -8.80 10.37 -15.97
CA GLY A 18 -8.71 11.23 -17.15
C GLY A 18 -7.61 12.30 -17.04
N ILE A 19 -6.67 12.12 -16.11
CA ILE A 19 -5.51 13.00 -15.92
C ILE A 19 -4.39 12.49 -16.83
N PRO A 20 -3.89 13.30 -17.79
CA PRO A 20 -2.86 12.87 -18.70
C PRO A 20 -1.53 12.66 -17.98
N LEU A 21 -0.74 11.68 -18.45
CA LEU A 21 0.62 11.49 -17.99
C LEU A 21 1.46 12.76 -18.21
N PRO A 22 2.45 13.04 -17.34
CA PRO A 22 3.34 14.19 -17.49
C PRO A 22 4.33 14.05 -18.66
N ILE A 23 4.34 12.88 -19.30
CA ILE A 23 5.16 12.52 -20.45
C ILE A 23 4.28 11.94 -21.57
N ASP A 24 4.77 12.05 -22.80
CA ASP A 24 4.16 11.41 -23.97
C ASP A 24 4.54 9.91 -24.00
N ALA A 25 3.95 9.13 -23.10
CA ALA A 25 4.25 7.71 -23.01
C ALA A 25 3.62 6.89 -24.13
N ILE A 26 4.43 6.09 -24.81
CA ILE A 26 3.95 5.07 -25.75
C ILE A 26 3.63 3.79 -24.95
N PRO A 27 2.46 3.16 -25.13
CA PRO A 27 2.12 1.94 -24.42
C PRO A 27 3.21 0.87 -24.49
N GLY A 28 3.72 0.50 -23.32
CA GLY A 28 4.79 -0.49 -23.20
C GLY A 28 6.20 0.03 -23.45
N GLN A 29 6.45 1.33 -23.57
CA GLN A 29 7.81 1.84 -23.46
C GLN A 29 8.40 1.53 -22.05
N PRO A 30 9.73 1.43 -21.91
CA PRO A 30 10.37 1.34 -20.60
C PRO A 30 9.99 2.53 -19.70
N PRO A 31 10.01 2.37 -18.36
CA PRO A 31 9.88 3.49 -17.45
C PRO A 31 11.00 4.51 -17.67
N GLU A 32 10.75 5.76 -17.30
CA GLU A 32 11.77 6.80 -17.39
C GLU A 32 13.05 6.38 -16.67
N PRO A 33 14.23 6.52 -17.30
CA PRO A 33 15.48 6.13 -16.70
C PRO A 33 15.79 7.00 -15.47
N THR A 34 16.63 6.48 -14.58
CA THR A 34 17.08 7.22 -13.40
C THR A 34 18.60 7.25 -13.32
N ASN A 35 19.13 8.37 -12.81
CA ASN A 35 20.51 8.52 -12.38
C ASN A 35 20.60 8.81 -10.86
N ALA A 36 19.49 8.66 -10.13
CA ALA A 36 19.42 8.99 -8.71
C ALA A 36 20.08 7.94 -7.80
N VAL A 37 20.23 6.70 -8.28
CA VAL A 37 20.80 5.59 -7.50
C VAL A 37 22.32 5.66 -7.56
N THR A 38 22.96 5.61 -6.39
CA THR A 38 24.41 5.61 -6.23
C THR A 38 24.86 4.34 -5.54
N LYS A 39 26.16 4.04 -5.59
CA LYS A 39 26.74 2.92 -4.85
C LYS A 39 26.49 3.04 -3.34
N GLU A 40 26.59 4.24 -2.77
CA GLU A 40 26.30 4.46 -1.34
C GLU A 40 24.84 4.15 -1.01
N HIS A 41 23.89 4.41 -1.91
CA HIS A 41 22.49 4.02 -1.67
C HIS A 41 22.33 2.50 -1.58
N LEU A 42 23.02 1.74 -2.43
CA LEU A 42 23.00 0.28 -2.40
C LEU A 42 23.62 -0.26 -1.11
N GLU A 43 24.79 0.27 -0.73
CA GLU A 43 25.51 -0.12 0.48
C GLU A 43 24.74 0.25 1.74
N THR A 44 24.10 1.43 1.77
CA THR A 44 23.23 1.86 2.86
C THR A 44 22.00 0.98 2.99
N LEU A 45 21.31 0.64 1.88
CA LEU A 45 20.15 -0.26 1.94
C LEU A 45 20.56 -1.63 2.51
N TYR A 46 21.67 -2.19 2.03
CA TYR A 46 22.16 -3.49 2.51
C TYR A 46 22.56 -3.45 3.99
N ARG A 47 23.31 -2.43 4.40
CA ARG A 47 23.84 -2.29 5.77
C ARG A 47 22.75 -1.96 6.78
N ASP A 48 21.90 -0.99 6.46
CA ASP A 48 20.97 -0.38 7.42
C ASP A 48 19.56 -0.96 7.29
N GLY A 49 19.25 -1.62 6.17
CA GLY A 49 17.91 -2.14 5.87
C GLY A 49 16.92 -1.08 5.39
N VAL A 50 17.35 0.17 5.25
CA VAL A 50 16.55 1.30 4.75
C VAL A 50 17.45 2.35 4.12
N VAL A 51 16.99 2.99 3.07
CA VAL A 51 17.68 4.09 2.38
C VAL A 51 16.70 5.17 1.94
N HIS A 52 17.15 6.42 1.96
CA HIS A 52 16.46 7.59 1.41
C HIS A 52 17.13 8.02 0.11
N ILE A 53 16.32 8.18 -0.94
CA ILE A 53 16.75 8.61 -2.27
C ILE A 53 16.02 9.92 -2.60
N PRO A 54 16.71 11.06 -2.59
CA PRO A 54 16.09 12.35 -2.84
C PRO A 54 15.80 12.58 -4.32
N GLY A 55 14.73 13.32 -4.63
CA GLY A 55 14.46 13.85 -5.97
C GLY A 55 14.25 12.79 -7.06
N VAL A 56 13.63 11.66 -6.73
CA VAL A 56 13.32 10.59 -7.69
C VAL A 56 12.27 11.06 -8.70
N LEU A 57 11.27 11.81 -8.23
CA LEU A 57 10.26 12.41 -9.10
C LEU A 57 10.52 13.90 -9.26
N ASP A 58 10.37 14.37 -10.50
CA ASP A 58 10.30 15.80 -10.77
C ASP A 58 8.93 16.38 -10.36
N GLU A 59 8.80 17.70 -10.44
CA GLU A 59 7.55 18.39 -10.06
C GLU A 59 6.35 17.92 -10.90
N LYS A 60 6.53 17.56 -12.18
CA LYS A 60 5.42 17.13 -13.04
C LYS A 60 4.86 15.80 -12.57
N TRP A 61 5.72 14.84 -12.22
CA TRP A 61 5.29 13.57 -11.64
C TRP A 61 4.67 13.72 -10.27
N VAL A 62 5.22 14.60 -9.42
CA VAL A 62 4.61 14.92 -8.13
C VAL A 62 3.20 15.48 -8.32
N GLN A 63 3.01 16.44 -9.23
CA GLN A 63 1.70 17.02 -9.51
C GLN A 63 0.72 16.01 -10.11
N TYR A 64 1.19 15.16 -11.03
CA TYR A 64 0.39 14.07 -11.58
C TYR A 64 -0.11 13.13 -10.47
N LEU A 65 0.80 12.65 -9.61
CA LEU A 65 0.45 11.72 -8.53
C LEU A 65 -0.47 12.36 -7.49
N ARG A 66 -0.28 13.66 -7.19
CA ARG A 66 -1.19 14.45 -6.34
C ARG A 66 -2.58 14.54 -6.95
N ALA A 67 -2.68 14.84 -8.25
CA ALA A 67 -3.96 15.02 -8.94
C ALA A 67 -4.76 13.72 -9.01
N ILE A 68 -4.12 12.58 -9.36
CA ILE A 68 -4.83 11.28 -9.35
C ILE A 68 -5.20 10.84 -7.93
N THR A 69 -4.41 11.22 -6.92
CA THR A 69 -4.74 10.96 -5.51
C THR A 69 -5.94 11.77 -5.06
N ASP A 70 -6.01 13.06 -5.40
CA ASP A 70 -7.12 13.92 -5.06
C ASP A 70 -8.42 13.42 -5.71
N TRP A 71 -8.35 13.05 -6.98
CA TRP A 71 -9.45 12.39 -7.66
C TRP A 71 -9.87 11.09 -6.94
N GLN A 72 -8.92 10.25 -6.52
CA GLN A 72 -9.19 8.97 -5.84
C GLN A 72 -9.85 9.15 -4.47
N ILE A 73 -9.54 10.23 -3.75
CA ILE A 73 -10.18 10.60 -2.48
C ILE A 73 -11.63 11.02 -2.71
N GLU A 74 -11.88 11.85 -3.73
CA GLU A 74 -13.22 12.30 -4.10
C GLU A 74 -14.08 11.17 -4.67
N ASN A 75 -13.43 10.16 -5.25
CA ASN A 75 -14.04 9.06 -5.98
C ASN A 75 -13.59 7.70 -5.43
N PRO A 76 -13.86 7.41 -4.15
CA PRO A 76 -13.33 6.23 -3.48
C PRO A 76 -13.83 4.95 -4.13
N HIS A 77 -12.91 4.04 -4.43
CA HIS A 77 -13.27 2.68 -4.79
C HIS A 77 -13.79 1.93 -3.54
N ILE A 78 -14.66 0.93 -3.71
CA ILE A 78 -15.14 0.09 -2.57
C ILE A 78 -14.00 -0.56 -1.75
N TRP A 79 -12.81 -0.71 -2.34
CA TRP A 79 -11.65 -1.29 -1.68
C TRP A 79 -10.96 -0.35 -0.69
N ALA A 80 -11.26 0.96 -0.76
CA ALA A 80 -10.85 1.92 0.26
C ALA A 80 -11.72 1.80 1.53
N VAL A 81 -12.96 1.29 1.44
CA VAL A 81 -13.94 1.31 2.55
C VAL A 81 -13.41 0.66 3.83
N PRO A 82 -12.84 -0.56 3.84
CA PRO A 82 -12.32 -1.15 5.07
C PRO A 82 -11.17 -0.33 5.67
N GLY A 83 -10.36 0.28 4.80
CA GLY A 83 -9.24 1.13 5.18
C GLY A 83 -9.70 2.43 5.83
N VAL A 84 -10.56 3.18 5.16
CA VAL A 84 -11.15 4.43 5.66
C VAL A 84 -11.92 4.20 6.96
N ALA A 85 -12.73 3.14 7.03
CA ALA A 85 -13.51 2.80 8.22
C ALA A 85 -12.64 2.46 9.45
N SER A 86 -11.37 2.06 9.24
CA SER A 86 -10.44 1.82 10.36
C SER A 86 -10.06 3.11 11.10
N GLY A 87 -10.14 4.26 10.43
CA GLY A 87 -9.70 5.56 10.97
C GLY A 87 -8.19 5.67 11.20
N LEU A 88 -7.37 4.72 10.71
CA LEU A 88 -5.91 4.80 10.77
C LEU A 88 -5.34 5.92 9.88
N TYR A 89 -6.03 6.19 8.78
CA TYR A 89 -5.72 7.22 7.80
C TYR A 89 -7.02 7.93 7.40
N ASP A 90 -6.93 9.18 6.95
CA ASP A 90 -8.08 9.84 6.29
C ASP A 90 -8.49 9.09 5.02
N TYR A 91 -7.49 8.58 4.30
CA TYR A 91 -7.69 7.70 3.17
C TYR A 91 -6.62 6.62 3.12
N ILE A 92 -7.03 5.37 2.95
CA ILE A 92 -6.11 4.27 2.66
C ILE A 92 -6.74 3.25 1.73
N GLN A 93 -6.05 2.96 0.63
CA GLN A 93 -6.45 1.96 -0.35
C GLN A 93 -5.27 1.08 -0.73
N ARG A 94 -5.42 -0.22 -0.52
CA ARG A 94 -4.47 -1.23 -0.98
C ARG A 94 -4.77 -1.60 -2.43
N SER A 95 -3.73 -1.85 -3.21
CA SER A 95 -3.87 -2.25 -4.62
C SER A 95 -4.57 -1.15 -5.44
N ALA A 96 -4.29 0.13 -5.15
CA ALA A 96 -4.84 1.27 -5.87
C ALA A 96 -4.51 1.17 -7.36
N TRP A 97 -3.28 0.74 -7.68
CA TRP A 97 -2.88 0.36 -9.02
C TRP A 97 -3.97 -0.50 -9.63
N THR A 98 -4.36 -1.67 -9.13
CA THR A 98 -5.34 -2.61 -9.76
C THR A 98 -6.69 -2.03 -10.18
N THR A 99 -7.09 -0.87 -9.68
CA THR A 99 -8.43 -0.31 -9.88
C THR A 99 -8.45 1.07 -10.49
N ASN A 100 -7.33 1.79 -10.52
CA ASN A 100 -7.25 3.12 -11.12
C ASN A 100 -6.08 3.17 -12.14
N SER A 101 -6.38 3.54 -13.39
CA SER A 101 -5.40 3.57 -14.49
C SER A 101 -4.24 4.51 -14.20
N GLY A 102 -4.49 5.66 -13.57
CA GLY A 102 -3.47 6.65 -13.30
C GLY A 102 -2.34 6.13 -12.39
N PHE A 103 -2.68 5.32 -11.38
CA PHE A 103 -1.69 4.67 -10.52
C PHE A 103 -0.97 3.51 -11.24
N ALA A 104 -1.66 2.80 -12.13
CA ALA A 104 -1.03 1.78 -12.97
C ALA A 104 0.03 2.40 -13.88
N ASP A 105 -0.34 3.46 -14.59
CA ASP A 105 0.54 4.17 -15.52
C ASP A 105 1.71 4.84 -14.79
N PHE A 106 1.48 5.38 -13.59
CA PHE A 106 2.55 5.84 -12.70
C PHE A 106 3.58 4.73 -12.45
N MET A 107 3.12 3.53 -12.09
CA MET A 107 4.03 2.41 -11.81
C MET A 107 4.72 1.88 -13.07
N TYR A 108 4.08 1.97 -14.25
CA TYR A 108 4.65 1.51 -15.51
C TYR A 108 5.69 2.47 -16.10
N TYR A 109 5.50 3.78 -15.94
CA TYR A 109 6.24 4.77 -16.73
C TYR A 109 7.10 5.72 -15.90
N SER A 110 6.83 5.89 -14.61
CA SER A 110 7.61 6.83 -13.79
C SER A 110 9.03 6.31 -13.48
N PRO A 111 9.95 7.21 -13.06
CA PRO A 111 11.29 6.82 -12.64
C PRO A 111 11.34 5.83 -11.46
N VAL A 112 10.24 5.65 -10.72
CA VAL A 112 10.17 4.74 -9.56
C VAL A 112 10.51 3.30 -9.95
N ALA A 113 9.99 2.81 -11.08
CA ALA A 113 10.27 1.45 -11.53
C ALA A 113 11.77 1.26 -11.86
N SER A 114 12.39 2.26 -12.49
CA SER A 114 13.83 2.28 -12.77
C SER A 114 14.68 2.34 -11.49
N VAL A 115 14.28 3.16 -10.51
CA VAL A 115 14.96 3.21 -9.20
C VAL A 115 14.89 1.86 -8.51
N LEU A 116 13.73 1.19 -8.50
CA LEU A 116 13.60 -0.15 -7.90
C LEU A 116 14.47 -1.18 -8.63
N GLY A 117 14.53 -1.11 -9.96
CA GLY A 117 15.39 -1.96 -10.79
C GLY A 117 16.88 -1.80 -10.47
N GLU A 118 17.34 -0.56 -10.29
CA GLU A 118 18.73 -0.27 -9.90
C GLU A 118 19.01 -0.66 -8.45
N MET A 119 18.05 -0.43 -7.53
CA MET A 119 18.21 -0.78 -6.12
C MET A 119 18.23 -2.29 -5.86
N ALA A 120 17.69 -3.12 -6.76
CA ALA A 120 17.82 -4.57 -6.70
C ALA A 120 19.28 -5.06 -6.85
N LYS A 121 20.22 -4.19 -7.24
CA LYS A 121 21.67 -4.48 -7.26
C LYS A 121 22.32 -4.40 -5.87
N CYS A 122 21.55 -4.26 -4.79
CA CYS A 122 22.07 -4.08 -3.43
C CYS A 122 22.74 -5.32 -2.80
N GLY A 123 22.89 -6.42 -3.55
CA GLY A 123 23.64 -7.61 -3.12
C GLY A 123 22.80 -8.70 -2.45
N TRP A 124 21.49 -8.51 -2.31
CA TRP A 124 20.57 -9.57 -1.83
C TRP A 124 19.99 -10.45 -2.94
N PHE A 125 20.02 -9.96 -4.18
CA PHE A 125 19.37 -10.59 -5.32
C PHE A 125 20.42 -11.16 -6.29
N PRO A 126 20.08 -12.17 -7.12
CA PRO A 126 20.96 -12.67 -8.20
C PRO A 126 21.36 -11.55 -9.17
N GLU A 127 22.34 -11.75 -10.04
CA GLU A 127 22.88 -10.74 -10.99
C GLU A 127 21.91 -10.23 -12.08
N GLY A 128 20.61 -10.46 -11.94
CA GLY A 128 19.58 -10.11 -12.93
C GLY A 128 19.58 -11.04 -14.16
N ASP A 129 18.93 -10.59 -15.24
CA ASP A 129 18.88 -11.29 -16.51
C ASP A 129 20.17 -11.13 -17.34
N ALA A 130 20.22 -11.72 -18.54
CA ALA A 130 21.40 -11.64 -19.42
C ALA A 130 21.79 -10.21 -19.86
N ARG A 131 20.92 -9.22 -19.63
CA ARG A 131 21.17 -7.79 -19.91
C ARG A 131 21.62 -7.04 -18.64
N GLY A 132 21.65 -7.71 -17.48
CA GLY A 132 21.94 -7.11 -16.18
C GLY A 132 20.75 -6.37 -15.57
N PHE A 133 19.52 -6.63 -16.03
CA PHE A 133 18.31 -6.06 -15.44
C PHE A 133 17.68 -7.02 -14.46
N HIS A 134 17.26 -6.50 -13.30
CA HIS A 134 16.39 -7.23 -12.39
C HIS A 134 14.93 -7.07 -12.81
N GLU A 135 14.16 -8.16 -12.80
CA GLU A 135 12.73 -8.09 -13.04
C GLU A 135 12.01 -7.56 -11.80
N ILE A 136 11.33 -6.42 -11.91
CA ILE A 136 10.55 -5.83 -10.82
C ILE A 136 9.07 -6.02 -11.10
N ARG A 137 8.37 -6.67 -10.16
CA ARG A 137 6.92 -6.88 -10.21
C ARG A 137 6.21 -6.23 -9.05
N ILE A 138 5.08 -5.57 -9.28
CA ILE A 138 4.27 -5.05 -8.17
C ILE A 138 3.65 -6.23 -7.43
N SER A 139 3.95 -6.39 -6.15
CA SER A 139 3.21 -7.31 -5.29
C SER A 139 1.98 -6.62 -4.73
N THR A 140 2.18 -5.46 -4.10
CA THR A 140 1.11 -4.60 -3.61
C THR A 140 1.53 -3.14 -3.68
N ASP A 141 0.58 -2.23 -3.87
CA ASP A 141 0.74 -0.82 -3.50
C ASP A 141 -0.27 -0.46 -2.38
N LEU A 142 -0.06 0.70 -1.78
CA LEU A 142 -0.84 1.24 -0.69
C LEU A 142 -0.84 2.77 -0.81
N LEU A 143 -1.95 3.30 -1.28
CA LEU A 143 -2.21 4.75 -1.24
C LEU A 143 -2.61 5.11 0.18
N MET A 144 -1.90 6.05 0.79
CA MET A 144 -2.12 6.50 2.16
C MET A 144 -2.16 8.02 2.21
N VAL A 145 -3.12 8.56 2.95
CA VAL A 145 -3.30 10.00 3.15
C VAL A 145 -3.54 10.24 4.62
N ASN A 146 -2.69 11.08 5.22
CA ASN A 146 -2.82 11.55 6.61
C ASN A 146 -2.89 10.39 7.63
N PRO A 147 -1.76 9.86 8.12
CA PRO A 147 -1.79 8.91 9.23
C PRO A 147 -2.37 9.56 10.48
N ASN A 148 -3.52 9.10 10.97
CA ASN A 148 -4.23 9.73 12.06
C ASN A 148 -3.63 9.38 13.41
N LYS A 149 -3.66 8.10 13.80
CA LYS A 149 -3.09 7.61 15.07
C LYS A 149 -1.62 7.16 14.95
N GLY A 150 -1.04 7.36 13.76
CA GLY A 150 0.21 6.72 13.36
C GLY A 150 0.08 5.20 13.20
N PHE A 151 1.20 4.58 12.87
CA PHE A 151 1.36 3.13 12.82
C PHE A 151 2.61 2.80 13.65
N LYS A 152 2.40 2.13 14.78
CA LYS A 152 3.44 1.86 15.79
C LYS A 152 4.51 0.90 15.25
N TRP A 153 5.54 0.64 16.05
CA TRP A 153 6.64 -0.25 15.67
C TRP A 153 6.12 -1.56 15.09
N HIS A 154 6.50 -1.82 13.84
CA HIS A 154 5.99 -2.94 13.07
C HIS A 154 7.00 -3.37 12.00
N GLN A 155 6.76 -4.56 11.45
CA GLN A 155 7.36 -5.03 10.21
C GLN A 155 6.29 -5.23 9.14
N ASP A 156 6.78 -5.46 7.93
CA ASP A 156 6.04 -5.41 6.69
C ASP A 156 6.18 -6.70 5.88
N ASN A 157 6.81 -7.72 6.45
CA ASN A 157 7.12 -9.00 5.81
C ASN A 157 5.88 -9.81 5.38
N GLN A 158 4.72 -9.52 5.93
CA GLN A 158 3.41 -10.08 5.60
C GLN A 158 2.75 -9.43 4.36
N ASN A 159 3.28 -8.32 3.87
CA ASN A 159 2.65 -7.55 2.78
C ASN A 159 3.01 -8.11 1.40
N GLY A 160 2.25 -9.13 1.01
CA GLY A 160 2.35 -9.79 -0.29
C GLY A 160 2.53 -11.30 -0.13
N PRO A 161 2.32 -12.10 -1.18
CA PRO A 161 2.56 -13.53 -1.15
C PRO A 161 4.05 -13.84 -1.40
N LEU A 162 4.93 -13.30 -0.54
CA LEU A 162 6.39 -13.37 -0.66
C LEU A 162 7.01 -13.91 0.62
N THR A 163 8.26 -14.38 0.55
CA THR A 163 8.99 -14.84 1.73
C THR A 163 9.53 -13.67 2.54
N SER A 164 9.81 -12.53 1.91
CA SER A 164 10.27 -11.31 2.57
C SER A 164 11.54 -11.53 3.42
N GLY A 165 12.44 -12.42 2.98
CA GLY A 165 13.66 -12.79 3.69
C GLY A 165 13.52 -13.95 4.67
N HIS A 166 12.30 -14.44 4.94
CA HIS A 166 12.10 -15.63 5.76
C HIS A 166 12.53 -16.88 5.00
N GLY A 167 13.43 -17.68 5.58
CA GLY A 167 14.06 -18.82 4.90
C GLY A 167 15.39 -18.47 4.20
N GLY A 168 15.95 -17.28 4.49
CA GLY A 168 17.35 -16.95 4.17
C GLY A 168 17.57 -16.27 2.82
N LYS A 169 16.55 -16.19 1.96
CA LYS A 169 16.61 -15.46 0.69
C LYS A 169 15.60 -14.31 0.69
N LEU A 170 16.06 -13.12 0.33
CA LEU A 170 15.17 -11.99 0.09
C LEU A 170 14.62 -12.06 -1.35
N ASP A 171 13.32 -11.82 -1.49
CA ASP A 171 12.59 -11.83 -2.76
C ASP A 171 11.76 -10.55 -2.97
N ALA A 172 11.94 -9.56 -2.10
CA ALA A 172 11.08 -8.38 -2.05
C ALA A 172 11.80 -7.14 -1.53
N LEU A 173 11.37 -5.97 -2.01
CA LEU A 173 11.68 -4.67 -1.39
C LEU A 173 10.39 -3.92 -1.11
N ARG A 174 10.43 -3.09 -0.05
CA ARG A 174 9.39 -2.12 0.25
C ARG A 174 9.79 -0.74 -0.25
N PHE A 175 8.79 0.03 -0.65
CA PHE A 175 9.01 1.40 -1.09
C PHE A 175 7.94 2.36 -0.59
N TRP A 176 8.29 3.64 -0.61
CA TRP A 176 7.45 4.77 -0.23
C TRP A 176 7.84 5.96 -1.09
N VAL A 177 6.87 6.52 -1.83
CA VAL A 177 7.00 7.75 -2.60
C VAL A 177 6.29 8.88 -1.86
N THR A 178 7.01 9.96 -1.60
CA THR A 178 6.47 11.13 -0.88
C THR A 178 5.89 12.14 -1.86
N LEU A 179 4.66 12.58 -1.62
CA LEU A 179 3.98 13.57 -2.46
C LEU A 179 3.89 14.94 -1.81
N ASP A 180 4.01 15.03 -0.49
CA ASP A 180 3.80 16.27 0.27
C ASP A 180 4.92 16.47 1.28
N GLU A 181 5.17 17.73 1.64
CA GLU A 181 6.12 18.08 2.68
C GLU A 181 5.80 17.35 3.99
N THR A 182 6.85 16.82 4.63
CA THR A 182 6.71 16.18 5.93
C THR A 182 6.69 17.29 7.00
N PRO A 183 5.63 17.40 7.83
CA PRO A 183 5.60 18.35 8.95
C PRO A 183 6.83 18.21 9.84
N SER A 184 7.19 19.24 10.61
CA SER A 184 8.42 19.27 11.41
C SER A 184 8.38 18.40 12.68
N ASP A 185 7.21 17.99 13.11
CA ASP A 185 6.95 17.40 14.44
C ASP A 185 6.19 16.07 14.42
N TYR A 186 5.61 15.69 13.27
CA TYR A 186 4.91 14.42 13.08
C TYR A 186 4.93 13.97 11.61
N GLY A 187 4.44 12.76 11.32
CA GLY A 187 4.31 12.24 9.96
C GLY A 187 5.61 11.76 9.30
N ALA A 188 6.74 11.89 10.00
CA ALA A 188 8.02 11.36 9.56
C ALA A 188 8.07 9.84 9.79
N PRO A 189 8.45 9.04 8.79
CA PRO A 189 8.77 7.63 9.02
C PRO A 189 10.09 7.49 9.79
N VAL A 190 10.07 6.61 10.79
CA VAL A 190 11.18 6.33 11.70
C VAL A 190 11.50 4.84 11.62
N TYR A 191 12.78 4.51 11.46
CA TYR A 191 13.27 3.14 11.34
C TYR A 191 14.29 2.84 12.43
N LEU A 192 14.37 1.56 12.82
CA LEU A 192 15.50 1.03 13.57
C LEU A 192 16.49 0.46 12.55
N ARG A 193 17.68 1.05 12.41
CA ARG A 193 18.69 0.53 11.48
C ARG A 193 19.07 -0.90 11.87
N ARG A 194 19.44 -1.70 10.86
CA ARG A 194 19.87 -3.10 10.99
C ARG A 194 18.80 -4.04 11.56
N SER A 195 17.64 -3.54 11.96
CA SER A 195 16.57 -4.35 12.55
C SER A 195 16.04 -5.42 11.61
N HIS A 196 16.25 -5.31 10.29
CA HIS A 196 15.96 -6.38 9.34
C HIS A 196 16.72 -7.70 9.61
N LEU A 197 17.79 -7.65 10.40
CA LEU A 197 18.59 -8.81 10.82
C LEU A 197 18.01 -9.55 12.03
N ASN A 198 16.97 -9.02 12.69
CA ASN A 198 16.37 -9.64 13.87
C ASN A 198 15.94 -11.10 13.63
N GLU A 199 16.08 -11.99 14.61
CA GLU A 199 15.63 -13.38 14.50
C GLU A 199 14.29 -13.64 15.20
N TYR A 200 13.82 -12.68 16.01
CA TYR A 200 12.64 -12.86 16.85
C TYR A 200 11.31 -12.79 16.09
N VAL A 201 11.15 -11.82 15.18
CA VAL A 201 9.84 -11.50 14.62
C VAL A 201 9.41 -12.55 13.61
N GLY A 202 8.28 -13.19 13.90
CA GLY A 202 7.72 -14.24 13.07
C GLY A 202 7.20 -13.73 11.73
N LYS A 203 7.17 -14.60 10.71
CA LYS A 203 6.67 -14.28 9.36
C LYS A 203 5.22 -13.76 9.29
N ASP A 204 4.43 -14.00 10.34
CA ASP A 204 3.01 -13.65 10.44
C ASP A 204 2.76 -12.49 11.43
N GLU A 205 3.80 -12.00 12.08
CA GLU A 205 3.73 -10.90 13.04
C GLU A 205 3.79 -9.56 12.31
N VAL A 206 3.04 -8.59 12.83
CA VAL A 206 2.95 -7.24 12.26
C VAL A 206 3.55 -6.25 13.23
N PHE A 207 2.94 -6.09 14.40
CA PHE A 207 3.43 -5.22 15.45
C PHE A 207 4.45 -5.93 16.32
N VAL A 208 5.43 -5.16 16.80
CA VAL A 208 6.52 -5.68 17.61
C VAL A 208 6.59 -4.96 18.95
N ASN A 209 7.05 -5.68 19.97
CA ASN A 209 7.43 -5.10 21.25
C ASN A 209 8.96 -5.07 21.33
N LEU A 210 9.54 -3.87 21.38
CA LEU A 210 11.00 -3.70 21.33
C LEU A 210 11.74 -4.28 22.55
N GLN A 211 11.00 -4.72 23.59
CA GLN A 211 11.58 -5.36 24.79
C GLN A 211 11.67 -6.89 24.67
N GLU A 212 11.23 -7.48 23.57
CA GLU A 212 11.14 -8.93 23.39
C GLU A 212 12.23 -9.48 22.47
N GLY A 213 12.66 -10.71 22.74
CA GLY A 213 13.65 -11.41 21.93
C GLY A 213 14.98 -10.66 21.81
N ASP A 214 15.48 -10.56 20.59
CA ASP A 214 16.69 -9.82 20.25
C ASP A 214 16.41 -8.35 19.88
N LEU A 215 15.16 -7.89 19.95
CA LEU A 215 14.78 -6.54 19.55
C LEU A 215 15.41 -5.39 20.38
N PRO A 216 15.69 -5.55 21.70
CA PRO A 216 16.31 -4.49 22.48
C PRO A 216 17.65 -4.00 21.91
N GLN A 217 18.39 -4.85 21.19
CA GLN A 217 19.69 -4.49 20.63
C GLN A 217 19.60 -3.48 19.47
N PHE A 218 18.43 -3.33 18.86
CA PHE A 218 18.19 -2.38 17.76
C PHE A 218 17.47 -1.11 18.21
N ALA A 219 16.92 -1.08 19.43
CA ALA A 219 15.98 -0.06 19.88
C ALA A 219 16.55 1.37 19.90
N GLU A 220 17.88 1.49 20.08
CA GLU A 220 18.57 2.78 20.18
C GLU A 220 19.17 3.27 18.85
N ASP A 221 19.31 2.41 17.82
CA ASP A 221 19.84 2.82 16.49
C ASP A 221 18.71 3.33 15.59
N VAL A 222 18.16 4.48 15.99
CA VAL A 222 17.00 5.11 15.38
C VAL A 222 17.42 6.06 14.27
N VAL A 223 16.76 5.98 13.12
CA VAL A 223 16.85 6.97 12.04
C VAL A 223 15.47 7.50 11.68
N GLU A 224 15.33 8.81 11.63
CA GLU A 224 14.12 9.50 11.18
C GLU A 224 14.37 10.12 9.80
N PHE A 225 13.43 9.92 8.87
CA PHE A 225 13.48 10.56 7.56
C PHE A 225 12.38 11.60 7.43
N ARG A 226 12.73 12.79 6.92
CA ARG A 226 11.78 13.84 6.55
C ARG A 226 11.83 14.06 5.04
N PRO A 227 11.31 13.09 4.24
CA PRO A 227 11.36 13.17 2.80
C PRO A 227 10.55 14.36 2.29
N LYS A 228 11.06 14.98 1.22
CA LYS A 228 10.42 16.05 0.44
C LYS A 228 9.53 15.45 -0.66
N PRO A 229 8.61 16.23 -1.26
CA PRO A 229 7.89 15.81 -2.45
C PRO A 229 8.83 15.30 -3.53
N GLY A 230 8.55 14.10 -4.04
CA GLY A 230 9.34 13.40 -5.05
C GLY A 230 10.47 12.53 -4.51
N ASP A 231 10.73 12.55 -3.20
CA ASP A 231 11.68 11.65 -2.58
C ASP A 231 11.10 10.24 -2.40
N MET A 232 11.99 9.26 -2.36
CA MET A 232 11.65 7.85 -2.15
C MET A 232 12.39 7.27 -0.94
N LEU A 233 11.71 6.44 -0.16
CA LEU A 233 12.36 5.52 0.79
C LEU A 233 12.23 4.10 0.25
N ILE A 234 13.29 3.31 0.40
CA ILE A 234 13.29 1.88 0.09
C ILE A 234 13.84 1.14 1.31
N TRP A 235 13.19 0.04 1.68
CA TRP A 235 13.62 -0.76 2.84
C TRP A 235 13.41 -2.25 2.65
N HIS A 236 14.16 -3.01 3.43
CA HIS A 236 13.97 -4.43 3.61
C HIS A 236 12.62 -4.67 4.33
N PRO A 237 11.74 -5.60 3.89
CA PRO A 237 10.42 -5.81 4.51
C PRO A 237 10.41 -6.13 6.01
N ARG A 238 11.50 -6.73 6.51
CA ARG A 238 11.74 -7.00 7.95
C ARG A 238 12.31 -5.81 8.74
N SER A 239 12.57 -4.65 8.13
CA SER A 239 13.00 -3.47 8.88
C SER A 239 11.86 -2.99 9.78
N ILE A 240 12.16 -2.85 11.08
CA ILE A 240 11.24 -2.35 12.09
C ILE A 240 11.13 -0.84 11.94
N HIS A 241 9.91 -0.35 11.79
CA HIS A 241 9.65 1.06 11.59
C HIS A 241 8.31 1.49 12.16
N LYS A 242 8.09 2.80 12.19
CA LYS A 242 6.84 3.43 12.57
C LYS A 242 6.64 4.72 11.78
N VAL A 243 5.42 5.22 11.79
CA VAL A 243 5.10 6.61 11.44
C VAL A 243 4.17 7.14 12.51
N ASP A 244 4.49 8.28 13.10
CA ASP A 244 3.57 8.91 14.05
C ASP A 244 2.60 9.83 13.30
N GLY A 245 1.33 9.78 13.70
CA GLY A 245 0.30 10.66 13.17
C GLY A 245 0.33 12.03 13.83
N ALA A 246 -0.56 12.93 13.38
CA ALA A 246 -0.75 14.20 14.06
C ALA A 246 -1.16 13.99 15.53
N PRO A 247 -0.70 14.80 16.51
CA PRO A 247 -0.95 14.60 17.94
C PRO A 247 -2.43 14.38 18.32
N ASN A 248 -3.36 15.02 17.60
CA ASN A 248 -4.81 14.91 17.82
C ASN A 248 -5.53 14.13 16.71
N GLY A 249 -4.79 13.47 15.80
CA GLY A 249 -5.33 12.87 14.59
C GLY A 249 -5.88 13.88 13.58
N ASP A 250 -5.65 15.18 13.79
CA ASP A 250 -6.09 16.26 12.91
C ASP A 250 -4.86 16.86 12.20
N TRP A 251 -4.89 16.80 10.87
CA TRP A 251 -3.85 17.33 10.00
C TRP A 251 -4.03 18.82 9.68
N GLY A 252 -5.06 19.48 10.23
CA GLY A 252 -5.29 20.93 10.09
C GLY A 252 -5.50 21.36 8.64
N GLY A 253 -6.15 20.51 7.85
CA GLY A 253 -6.33 20.72 6.40
C GLY A 253 -5.10 20.41 5.54
N ARG A 254 -3.97 20.02 6.12
CA ARG A 254 -2.80 19.53 5.37
C ARG A 254 -3.09 18.15 4.81
N LYS A 255 -2.49 17.86 3.65
CA LYS A 255 -2.42 16.50 3.09
C LYS A 255 -0.99 15.99 3.23
N ARG A 256 -0.86 14.77 3.74
CA ARG A 256 0.35 13.96 3.73
C ARG A 256 0.06 12.71 2.96
N ARG A 257 0.21 12.81 1.63
CA ARG A 257 -0.01 11.72 0.69
C ARG A 257 1.27 10.94 0.47
N VAL A 258 1.09 9.63 0.35
CA VAL A 258 2.13 8.64 0.14
C VAL A 258 1.57 7.55 -0.76
N LEU A 259 2.35 7.16 -1.76
CA LEU A 259 2.17 5.88 -2.43
C LEU A 259 3.31 4.96 -1.99
N GLY A 260 2.99 3.92 -1.23
CA GLY A 260 3.96 2.90 -0.83
C GLY A 260 3.60 1.54 -1.40
N GLY A 261 4.45 0.54 -1.17
CA GLY A 261 4.15 -0.81 -1.62
C GLY A 261 5.26 -1.81 -1.37
N THR A 262 5.02 -3.03 -1.86
CA THR A 262 5.98 -4.13 -1.94
C THR A 262 6.16 -4.50 -3.40
N VAL A 263 7.42 -4.62 -3.84
CA VAL A 263 7.75 -5.24 -5.13
C VAL A 263 8.41 -6.59 -4.92
N ALA A 264 8.12 -7.52 -5.81
CA ALA A 264 8.78 -8.79 -5.96
C ALA A 264 9.93 -8.65 -6.97
N ILE A 265 11.02 -9.36 -6.74
CA ILE A 265 12.26 -9.22 -7.52
C ILE A 265 12.66 -10.57 -8.11
N ASP A 266 13.02 -10.56 -9.39
CA ASP A 266 13.57 -11.67 -10.17
C ASP A 266 12.76 -12.97 -10.06
N ASP A 267 13.32 -13.97 -9.39
CA ASP A 267 12.81 -15.33 -9.27
C ASP A 267 11.92 -15.52 -8.03
N ALA A 268 11.34 -14.42 -7.53
CA ALA A 268 10.34 -14.44 -6.47
C ALA A 268 9.24 -15.48 -6.74
N LYS A 269 8.90 -16.25 -5.71
CA LYS A 269 7.92 -17.34 -5.78
C LYS A 269 6.71 -17.03 -4.93
N TYR A 270 5.54 -17.38 -5.42
CA TYR A 270 4.28 -17.23 -4.74
C TYR A 270 4.24 -18.03 -3.44
N GLN A 271 4.05 -17.32 -2.32
CA GLN A 271 3.89 -17.87 -0.96
C GLN A 271 2.44 -17.75 -0.48
N GLY A 272 1.50 -18.36 -1.21
CA GLY A 272 0.08 -18.38 -0.85
C GLY A 272 -0.20 -19.27 0.35
N LYS A 273 -0.54 -18.68 1.49
CA LYS A 273 -1.10 -19.42 2.64
C LYS A 273 -2.58 -19.72 2.39
N LYS A 274 -3.10 -20.74 3.08
CA LYS A 274 -4.56 -21.02 3.18
C LYS A 274 -5.38 -19.88 3.80
N LYS A 275 -4.75 -18.87 4.41
CA LYS A 275 -5.43 -17.71 4.99
C LYS A 275 -5.73 -16.69 3.88
N ALA A 276 -6.90 -16.06 3.95
CA ALA A 276 -7.24 -14.93 3.09
C ALA A 276 -6.25 -13.78 3.35
N LEU A 277 -5.18 -13.72 2.56
CA LEU A 277 -4.29 -12.58 2.55
C LEU A 277 -5.09 -11.42 1.95
N PHE A 278 -5.35 -10.37 2.72
CA PHE A 278 -5.98 -9.15 2.19
C PHE A 278 -5.19 -8.53 1.03
N SER A 279 -3.92 -8.90 0.88
CA SER A 279 -3.03 -8.56 -0.24
C SER A 279 -3.27 -9.42 -1.49
N ASP A 280 -3.86 -10.61 -1.35
CA ASP A 280 -4.01 -11.57 -2.44
C ASP A 280 -5.46 -12.08 -2.52
N MET A 281 -6.29 -11.29 -3.20
CA MET A 281 -7.71 -11.59 -3.41
C MET A 281 -8.08 -11.72 -4.89
N GLY A 282 -7.06 -11.85 -5.74
CA GLY A 282 -7.19 -12.08 -7.17
C GLY A 282 -7.47 -13.54 -7.49
N ASN A 283 -7.98 -13.81 -8.69
CA ASN A 283 -8.14 -15.18 -9.21
C ASN A 283 -6.96 -15.53 -10.13
N HIS A 284 -5.74 -15.42 -9.61
CA HIS A 284 -4.50 -15.54 -10.39
C HIS A 284 -4.08 -17.00 -10.64
N ASN A 285 -4.75 -17.99 -10.00
CA ASN A 285 -4.51 -19.43 -10.14
C ASN A 285 -3.09 -19.95 -9.80
N LEU A 286 -2.23 -19.12 -9.22
CA LEU A 286 -0.88 -19.53 -8.79
C LEU A 286 -0.99 -20.45 -7.56
N LYS A 287 -0.12 -21.45 -7.52
CA LYS A 287 0.05 -22.38 -6.41
C LYS A 287 1.32 -22.04 -5.63
N GLN A 288 1.36 -22.46 -4.37
CA GLN A 288 2.53 -22.34 -3.51
C GLN A 288 3.81 -22.80 -4.24
N GLY A 289 4.78 -21.90 -4.36
CA GLY A 289 6.06 -22.16 -5.03
C GLY A 289 6.11 -21.83 -6.53
N ASP A 290 4.99 -21.52 -7.17
CA ASP A 290 4.98 -21.05 -8.57
C ASP A 290 5.74 -19.72 -8.68
N PRO A 291 6.37 -19.42 -9.83
CA PRO A 291 6.90 -18.08 -10.10
C PRO A 291 5.82 -17.02 -9.91
N LEU A 292 6.15 -15.89 -9.28
CA LEU A 292 5.21 -14.79 -9.08
C LEU A 292 5.03 -13.98 -10.38
N LYS A 293 4.63 -14.65 -11.46
CA LYS A 293 4.40 -14.04 -12.78
C LYS A 293 2.93 -14.12 -13.16
N SER A 294 2.26 -12.97 -13.17
CA SER A 294 0.82 -12.89 -13.41
C SER A 294 0.40 -11.43 -13.69
N PRO A 295 -0.69 -11.19 -14.42
CA PRO A 295 -1.31 -9.86 -14.47
C PRO A 295 -1.70 -9.29 -13.11
N PHE A 296 -1.87 -10.13 -12.07
CA PHE A 296 -2.10 -9.70 -10.68
C PHE A 296 -0.83 -9.23 -9.96
N PHE A 297 0.33 -9.55 -10.51
CA PHE A 297 1.66 -9.16 -10.03
C PHE A 297 2.50 -8.68 -11.22
N PRO A 298 2.10 -7.58 -11.89
CA PRO A 298 2.61 -7.25 -13.20
C PRO A 298 4.05 -6.79 -13.13
N ILE A 299 4.79 -7.06 -14.20
CA ILE A 299 6.12 -6.49 -14.43
C ILE A 299 6.02 -4.99 -14.70
N ILE A 300 6.90 -4.23 -14.06
CA ILE A 300 7.04 -2.78 -14.24
C ILE A 300 8.45 -2.37 -14.70
N TYR A 301 9.46 -3.22 -14.49
CA TYR A 301 10.83 -3.01 -14.94
C TYR A 301 11.45 -4.34 -15.39
N PRO A 302 12.24 -4.39 -16.48
CA PRO A 302 12.70 -3.26 -17.31
C PRO A 302 11.63 -2.69 -18.26
N GLN A 303 10.53 -3.41 -18.46
CA GLN A 303 9.45 -3.00 -19.35
C GLN A 303 8.18 -3.73 -18.96
N SER A 304 7.04 -3.05 -18.99
CA SER A 304 5.76 -3.70 -18.70
C SER A 304 5.34 -4.66 -19.83
N ASP A 305 4.63 -5.73 -19.48
CA ASP A 305 4.15 -6.73 -20.43
C ASP A 305 2.80 -6.30 -21.07
N PRO A 306 2.65 -6.31 -22.41
CA PRO A 306 1.42 -5.90 -23.08
C PRO A 306 0.19 -6.71 -22.69
N TYR A 307 0.34 -8.02 -22.50
CA TYR A 307 -0.76 -8.89 -22.10
C TYR A 307 -1.20 -8.59 -20.67
N GLU A 308 -0.26 -8.39 -19.73
CA GLU A 308 -0.59 -8.02 -18.35
C GLU A 308 -1.30 -6.66 -18.27
N ARG A 309 -0.84 -5.66 -19.04
CA ARG A 309 -1.52 -4.35 -19.13
C ARG A 309 -2.94 -4.46 -19.66
N GLU A 310 -3.13 -5.16 -20.78
CA GLU A 310 -4.43 -5.33 -21.42
C GLU A 310 -5.40 -6.13 -20.54
N PHE A 311 -4.93 -7.20 -19.91
CA PHE A 311 -5.71 -8.01 -18.98
C PHE A 311 -6.21 -7.16 -17.80
N ARG A 312 -5.36 -6.26 -17.31
CA ARG A 312 -5.71 -5.30 -16.27
C ARG A 312 -6.69 -4.23 -16.75
N ALA A 313 -6.48 -3.63 -17.92
CA ALA A 313 -7.38 -2.64 -18.53
C ALA A 313 -8.80 -3.18 -18.74
N GLN A 314 -8.93 -4.48 -19.02
CA GLN A 314 -10.22 -5.18 -19.12
C GLN A 314 -10.91 -5.41 -17.75
N GLY A 315 -10.32 -4.93 -16.65
CA GLY A 315 -10.84 -5.10 -15.29
C GLY A 315 -10.65 -6.49 -14.69
N LYS A 316 -9.83 -7.35 -15.30
CA LYS A 316 -9.67 -8.76 -14.90
C LYS A 316 -8.69 -8.97 -13.75
N VAL A 317 -7.93 -7.93 -13.39
CA VAL A 317 -7.00 -7.90 -12.24
C VAL A 317 -7.70 -7.41 -10.96
N GLY A 318 -8.93 -6.91 -11.11
CA GLY A 318 -9.75 -6.43 -10.01
C GLY A 318 -10.23 -7.56 -9.09
N ARG A 319 -10.32 -7.24 -7.81
CA ARG A 319 -10.94 -8.09 -6.80
C ARG A 319 -12.44 -8.19 -7.10
N SER A 320 -12.93 -9.40 -7.38
CA SER A 320 -14.32 -9.61 -7.81
C SER A 320 -15.32 -9.38 -6.67
N PHE A 321 -16.61 -9.22 -7.00
CA PHE A 321 -17.69 -9.28 -5.98
C PHE A 321 -17.62 -10.57 -5.14
N GLY A 322 -17.21 -11.69 -5.77
CA GLY A 322 -16.89 -12.94 -5.07
C GLY A 322 -15.72 -12.77 -4.08
N GLY A 323 -14.67 -12.06 -4.46
CA GLY A 323 -13.55 -11.68 -3.59
C GLY A 323 -13.97 -10.78 -2.43
N PHE A 324 -14.81 -9.77 -2.67
CA PHE A 324 -15.32 -8.88 -1.62
C PHE A 324 -16.25 -9.60 -0.67
N SER A 325 -17.18 -10.41 -1.17
CA SER A 325 -18.05 -11.22 -0.31
C SER A 325 -17.25 -12.25 0.48
N ARG A 326 -16.20 -12.85 -0.09
CA ARG A 326 -15.23 -13.67 0.67
C ARG A 326 -14.51 -12.84 1.72
N MET A 327 -14.04 -11.64 1.42
CA MET A 327 -13.39 -10.74 2.38
C MET A 327 -14.33 -10.37 3.52
N VAL A 328 -15.54 -9.92 3.22
CA VAL A 328 -16.57 -9.58 4.20
C VAL A 328 -16.93 -10.80 5.04
N LYS A 329 -17.19 -11.96 4.42
CA LYS A 329 -17.44 -13.22 5.15
C LYS A 329 -16.24 -13.60 6.02
N SER A 330 -15.02 -13.49 5.49
CA SER A 330 -13.75 -13.73 6.17
C SER A 330 -13.64 -12.83 7.40
N LEU A 331 -13.93 -11.53 7.29
CA LEU A 331 -13.99 -10.59 8.42
C LEU A 331 -14.97 -11.03 9.52
N PHE A 332 -16.04 -11.75 9.16
CA PHE A 332 -17.07 -12.26 10.07
C PHE A 332 -16.91 -13.76 10.45
N THR A 333 -15.84 -14.45 10.05
CA THR A 333 -15.58 -15.84 10.46
C THR A 333 -14.97 -15.93 11.87
N ALA A 334 -15.23 -17.01 12.61
CA ALA A 334 -14.70 -17.22 13.96
C ALA A 334 -13.15 -17.24 14.04
N GLU A 335 -12.45 -17.76 13.01
CA GLU A 335 -10.98 -17.77 12.91
C GLU A 335 -10.35 -16.40 12.65
N ASN A 336 -11.08 -15.50 11.97
CA ASN A 336 -10.63 -14.12 11.84
C ASN A 336 -11.20 -13.24 12.94
N LEU A 337 -12.30 -13.58 13.59
CA LEU A 337 -12.71 -12.96 14.85
C LEU A 337 -11.70 -13.26 15.95
N THR A 338 -10.92 -14.34 15.88
CA THR A 338 -9.77 -14.58 16.75
C THR A 338 -8.47 -13.89 16.29
N GLN A 339 -8.36 -13.50 15.02
CA GLN A 339 -7.30 -12.62 14.50
C GLN A 339 -7.65 -11.13 14.65
N PHE A 340 -8.94 -10.80 14.71
CA PHE A 340 -9.53 -9.58 15.23
C PHE A 340 -9.56 -9.60 16.75
N SER A 341 -9.52 -10.77 17.39
CA SER A 341 -9.23 -10.90 18.82
C SER A 341 -7.74 -10.92 19.11
N SER A 342 -6.88 -11.22 18.13
CA SER A 342 -5.46 -10.93 18.21
C SER A 342 -5.25 -9.44 17.95
N TRP A 343 -6.03 -8.81 17.08
CA TRP A 343 -6.19 -7.36 16.98
C TRP A 343 -6.85 -6.75 18.23
N SER A 344 -7.75 -7.46 18.93
CA SER A 344 -8.32 -7.02 20.21
C SER A 344 -7.36 -7.28 21.36
N LYS A 345 -6.53 -8.32 21.30
CA LYS A 345 -5.37 -8.57 22.19
C LYS A 345 -4.21 -7.64 21.87
N VAL A 346 -4.08 -7.15 20.63
CA VAL A 346 -3.13 -6.13 20.18
C VAL A 346 -3.68 -4.75 20.52
N VAL A 347 -4.99 -4.53 20.53
CA VAL A 347 -5.63 -3.34 21.09
C VAL A 347 -5.65 -3.41 22.62
N GLN A 348 -5.72 -4.59 23.24
CA GLN A 348 -5.58 -4.78 24.70
C GLN A 348 -4.11 -4.71 25.14
N ASN A 349 -3.16 -5.20 24.33
CA ASN A 349 -1.72 -5.03 24.55
C ASN A 349 -1.29 -3.61 24.19
N ALA A 350 -1.89 -2.98 23.17
CA ALA A 350 -1.75 -1.55 22.91
C ALA A 350 -2.46 -0.72 23.98
N LYS A 351 -3.51 -1.22 24.66
CA LYS A 351 -4.05 -0.62 25.88
C LYS A 351 -3.08 -0.78 27.06
N LYS A 352 -2.41 -1.92 27.21
CA LYS A 352 -1.31 -2.12 28.19
C LYS A 352 -0.06 -1.27 27.89
N VAL A 353 0.22 -0.98 26.62
CA VAL A 353 1.29 -0.06 26.20
C VAL A 353 0.81 1.40 26.27
N ALA A 354 -0.48 1.66 26.11
CA ALA A 354 -1.10 2.98 26.33
C ALA A 354 -1.30 3.32 27.81
N GLU A 355 -1.32 2.34 28.72
CA GLU A 355 -1.34 2.54 30.18
C GLU A 355 -0.12 3.32 30.70
N VAL A 356 0.90 3.53 29.87
CA VAL A 356 2.05 4.39 30.20
C VAL A 356 1.77 5.88 29.92
N ASN A 357 0.70 6.26 29.20
CA ASN A 357 0.34 7.66 28.96
C ASN A 357 -1.18 7.84 28.73
N GLU A 358 -1.91 8.23 29.76
CA GLU A 358 -3.37 8.44 29.83
C GLU A 358 -3.75 9.94 29.60
N PRO A 359 -5.02 10.32 29.29
CA PRO A 359 -5.57 10.47 27.93
C PRO A 359 -6.48 11.73 27.78
N PHE A 360 -7.08 12.06 26.62
CA PHE A 360 -8.21 13.03 26.60
C PHE A 360 -9.28 12.85 25.47
N LEU A 361 -10.57 12.96 25.90
CA LEU A 361 -11.83 13.40 25.26
C LEU A 361 -12.44 12.83 23.94
N TRP A 362 -11.73 12.11 23.07
CA TRP A 362 -12.21 11.86 21.68
C TRP A 362 -13.41 10.89 21.51
N GLU A 363 -13.68 10.03 22.49
CA GLU A 363 -14.63 8.91 22.34
C GLU A 363 -16.10 9.35 22.16
N LYS A 364 -16.42 10.58 22.58
CA LYS A 364 -17.78 11.13 22.55
C LYS A 364 -18.11 11.87 21.24
N GLN A 365 -17.12 12.46 20.57
CA GLN A 365 -17.30 13.18 19.30
C GLN A 365 -17.34 12.23 18.08
N ALA A 366 -16.51 11.18 18.08
CA ALA A 366 -16.46 10.20 17.00
C ALA A 366 -17.79 9.46 16.79
N ARG A 367 -18.55 9.18 17.86
CA ARG A 367 -19.86 8.52 17.76
C ARG A 367 -20.93 9.37 17.08
N THR A 368 -20.81 10.70 17.11
CA THR A 368 -21.76 11.62 16.50
C THR A 368 -21.48 11.80 15.02
N ILE A 369 -20.21 12.00 14.65
CA ILE A 369 -19.78 12.21 13.25
C ILE A 369 -19.98 10.95 12.41
N VAL A 370 -19.62 9.77 12.94
CA VAL A 370 -19.83 8.49 12.24
C VAL A 370 -21.32 8.23 12.02
N LYS A 371 -22.19 8.65 12.95
CA LYS A 371 -23.64 8.49 12.81
C LYS A 371 -24.21 9.42 11.75
N GLU A 372 -23.74 10.67 11.66
CA GLU A 372 -24.16 11.62 10.63
C GLU A 372 -23.69 11.26 9.22
N GLU A 373 -22.42 10.88 9.04
CA GLU A 373 -21.89 10.51 7.72
C GLU A 373 -22.44 9.16 7.22
N TYR A 374 -22.64 8.19 8.11
CA TYR A 374 -23.32 6.93 7.78
C TYR A 374 -24.79 7.15 7.40
N SER A 375 -25.51 8.04 8.09
CA SER A 375 -26.87 8.43 7.73
C SER A 375 -26.95 9.20 6.40
N LYS A 376 -25.99 10.07 6.06
CA LYS A 376 -25.91 10.73 4.75
C LYS A 376 -25.61 9.75 3.62
N GLY A 377 -24.75 8.75 3.86
CA GLY A 377 -24.45 7.68 2.90
C GLY A 377 -25.67 6.79 2.61
N LEU A 378 -26.42 6.42 3.66
CA LEU A 378 -27.68 5.65 3.52
C LEU A 378 -28.80 6.46 2.85
N ALA A 379 -28.93 7.76 3.13
CA ALA A 379 -29.92 8.62 2.49
C ALA A 379 -29.68 8.77 0.98
N ARG A 380 -28.40 8.83 0.55
CA ARG A 380 -28.01 8.85 -0.87
C ARG A 380 -28.29 7.51 -1.58
N GLN A 381 -28.16 6.39 -0.87
CA GLN A 381 -28.52 5.05 -1.38
C GLN A 381 -30.04 4.84 -1.45
N GLY A 382 -30.80 5.34 -0.47
CA GLY A 382 -32.26 5.28 -0.45
C GLY A 382 -32.92 6.11 -1.56
N ALA A 383 -32.43 7.32 -1.81
CA ALA A 383 -32.92 8.16 -2.91
C ALA A 383 -32.65 7.55 -4.29
N ALA A 384 -31.55 6.80 -4.45
CA ALA A 384 -31.25 6.07 -5.67
C ALA A 384 -32.18 4.85 -5.88
N LEU A 385 -32.58 4.18 -4.79
CA LEU A 385 -33.51 3.05 -4.83
C LEU A 385 -34.94 3.50 -5.17
N GLN A 386 -35.40 4.60 -4.57
CA GLN A 386 -36.74 5.15 -4.78
C GLN A 386 -36.92 5.67 -6.21
N LYS A 387 -35.90 6.32 -6.78
CA LYS A 387 -35.88 6.76 -8.19
C LYS A 387 -35.85 5.59 -9.17
N PHE A 388 -35.29 4.44 -8.77
CA PHE A 388 -35.28 3.20 -9.54
C PHE A 388 -36.65 2.51 -9.53
N GLU A 389 -37.36 2.54 -8.40
CA GLU A 389 -38.74 2.06 -8.27
C GLU A 389 -39.74 2.93 -9.06
N GLU A 390 -39.58 4.25 -9.07
CA GLU A 390 -40.39 5.17 -9.88
C GLU A 390 -40.21 4.92 -11.40
N LEU A 391 -38.98 4.66 -11.84
CA LEU A 391 -38.67 4.32 -13.24
C LEU A 391 -39.21 2.95 -13.66
N LEU A 392 -39.36 2.00 -12.72
CA LEU A 392 -39.98 0.70 -12.95
C LEU A 392 -41.52 0.77 -12.90
N GLY A 393 -42.08 1.74 -12.17
CA GLY A 393 -43.52 1.98 -12.06
C GLY A 393 -44.13 2.82 -13.19
N SER A 394 -43.33 3.54 -13.98
CA SER A 394 -43.80 4.39 -15.08
C SER A 394 -43.84 3.70 -16.45
N GLY A 395 -43.83 2.36 -16.49
CA GLY A 395 -44.04 1.58 -17.71
C GLY A 395 -45.50 1.62 -18.18
N LYS A 396 -45.81 2.62 -19.00
CA LYS A 396 -46.62 2.43 -20.22
C LYS A 396 -45.71 2.59 -21.42
#